data_AF-A0A1J5A0H0-F1
#
_entry.id   AF-A0A1J5A0H0-F1
#
_cell.length_a   1.000
_cell.length_b   1.000
_cell.length_c   1.000
_cell.angle_alpha   90.00
_cell.angle_beta   90.00
_cell.angle_gamma   90.00
#
_symmetry.space_group_name_H-M   'P 1'
#
loop_
_entity.id
_entity.type
_entity.pdbx_description
1 polymer ?
#
loop_
_entity_poly.entity_id
_entity_poly.type
_entity_poly.pdbx_seq_one_letter_code
_entity_poly.pdbx_strand_id
1 'polypeptide(L)' 'MTGHDLVHDGARPRGFENREPGFLETSLPGIFAAGDVRAGSTKQVASAAGEGATAALLIREYLKTA' A
#
# COMPACT_ATOMS: atom_id res chain seq x y z
N MET A 1 7.99 3.13 1.05
CA MET A 1 7.65 1.83 1.68
C MET A 1 6.14 1.68 1.69
N THR A 2 5.62 0.46 1.60
CA THR A 2 4.18 0.16 1.48
C THR A 2 3.79 -1.06 2.28
N GLY A 3 2.53 -1.14 2.74
CA GLY A 3 1.97 -2.33 3.35
C GLY A 3 2.76 -2.81 4.55
N HIS A 4 3.08 -4.11 4.55
CA HIS A 4 3.78 -4.75 5.67
C HIS A 4 5.15 -4.13 5.98
N ASP A 5 5.83 -3.58 4.96
CA ASP A 5 7.12 -2.93 5.15
C ASP A 5 7.02 -1.74 6.12
N LEU A 6 5.85 -1.12 6.26
CA LEU A 6 5.65 0.03 7.16
C LEU A 6 5.76 -0.34 8.65
N VAL A 7 5.68 -1.62 8.99
CA VAL A 7 5.84 -2.10 10.36
C VAL A 7 7.28 -2.61 10.52
N HIS A 8 8.21 -1.68 10.68
CA HIS A 8 9.59 -1.98 11.10
C HIS A 8 9.83 -1.39 12.49
N ASP A 9 10.49 -2.18 13.35
CA ASP A 9 10.84 -1.84 14.74
C ASP A 9 9.67 -1.53 15.71
N GLY A 10 8.46 -1.97 15.38
CA GLY A 10 7.30 -1.94 16.28
C GLY A 10 6.56 -0.60 16.38
N ALA A 11 7.05 0.45 15.71
CA ALA A 11 6.36 1.75 15.66
C ALA A 11 5.44 1.82 14.42
N ARG A 12 4.13 1.84 14.65
CA ARG A 12 3.15 2.07 13.56
C ARG A 12 3.17 3.54 13.12
N PRO A 13 3.08 3.84 11.81
CA PRO A 13 2.92 5.20 11.34
C PRO A 13 1.57 5.79 11.80
N ARG A 14 1.51 7.13 11.88
CA ARG A 14 0.28 7.85 12.27
C ARG A 14 -0.87 7.46 11.33
N GLY A 15 -2.05 7.23 11.89
CA GLY A 15 -3.25 6.84 11.15
C GLY A 15 -3.44 5.33 10.95
N PHE A 16 -2.56 4.52 11.55
CA PHE A 16 -2.64 3.04 11.59
C PHE A 16 -2.74 2.51 13.03
N GLU A 17 -3.18 3.34 13.99
CA GLU A 17 -3.32 2.94 15.39
C GLU A 17 -4.34 1.80 15.55
N ASN A 18 -5.42 1.85 14.77
CA ASN A 18 -6.57 0.95 14.87
C ASN A 18 -6.71 -0.05 13.72
N ARG A 19 -5.78 -0.07 12.76
CA ARG A 19 -5.79 -1.02 11.64
C ARG A 19 -4.40 -1.19 11.05
N GLU A 20 -4.17 -2.31 10.38
CA GLU A 20 -2.97 -2.51 9.58
C GLU A 20 -3.04 -1.72 8.25
N PRO A 21 -1.88 -1.29 7.71
CA PRO A 21 -1.81 -0.77 6.35
C PRO A 21 -2.21 -1.82 5.31
N GLY A 22 -2.95 -1.40 4.29
CA GLY A 22 -3.25 -2.24 3.13
C GLY A 22 -1.98 -2.57 2.36
N PHE A 23 -1.97 -3.69 1.62
CA PHE A 23 -0.78 -4.23 0.94
C PHE A 23 0.03 -3.19 0.11
N LEU A 24 -0.67 -2.30 -0.62
CA LEU A 24 -0.07 -1.27 -1.46
C LEU A 24 -0.15 0.14 -0.85
N GLU A 25 -0.66 0.23 0.37
CA GLU A 25 -0.87 1.50 1.06
C GLU A 25 0.45 2.04 1.58
N THR A 26 0.65 3.34 1.47
CA THR A 26 1.85 4.03 1.97
C THR A 26 1.75 4.32 3.47
N SER A 27 2.75 4.98 4.05
CA SER A 27 2.68 5.47 5.43
C SER A 27 1.60 6.54 5.66
N LEU A 28 0.95 7.03 4.61
CA LEU A 28 -0.21 7.91 4.68
C LEU A 28 -1.48 7.11 4.35
N PRO A 29 -2.44 6.99 5.28
CA PRO A 29 -3.71 6.32 5.04
C PRO A 29 -4.43 6.85 3.80
N GLY A 30 -4.97 5.95 2.98
CA GLY A 30 -5.69 6.27 1.75
C GLY A 30 -4.79 6.57 0.55
N ILE A 31 -3.47 6.64 0.72
CA ILE A 31 -2.52 6.83 -0.38
C ILE A 31 -1.85 5.50 -0.69
N PHE A 32 -1.88 5.10 -1.97
CA PHE A 32 -1.35 3.82 -2.45
C PHE A 32 -0.25 4.04 -3.50
N ALA A 33 0.72 3.13 -3.54
CA ALA A 33 1.77 3.11 -4.54
C ALA A 33 1.80 1.74 -5.24
N ALA A 34 2.14 1.71 -6.53
CA ALA A 34 2.17 0.49 -7.34
C ALA A 34 3.29 0.56 -8.38
N GLY A 35 3.85 -0.61 -8.74
CA GLY A 35 4.93 -0.71 -9.71
C GLY A 35 6.27 -0.23 -9.17
N ASP A 36 7.14 0.22 -10.07
CA ASP A 36 8.58 0.41 -9.82
C ASP A 36 8.95 1.44 -8.76
N VAL A 37 7.99 2.29 -8.34
CA VAL A 37 8.17 3.22 -7.23
C VAL A 37 8.22 2.51 -5.87
N ARG A 38 7.72 1.27 -5.77
CA ARG A 38 7.74 0.49 -4.52
C ARG A 38 9.10 -0.12 -4.27
N ALA A 39 9.47 -0.15 -2.99
CA ALA A 39 10.54 -1.00 -2.52
C ALA A 39 10.17 -2.47 -2.78
N GLY A 40 11.12 -3.27 -3.27
CA GLY A 40 10.88 -4.68 -3.59
C GLY A 40 10.13 -4.96 -4.90
N SER A 41 9.83 -3.94 -5.72
CA SER A 41 9.26 -4.17 -7.06
C SER A 41 10.18 -5.04 -7.92
N THR A 42 9.59 -5.95 -8.68
CA THR A 42 10.28 -6.80 -9.66
C THR A 42 10.75 -6.04 -10.91
N LYS A 43 10.33 -4.77 -11.06
CA LYS A 43 10.62 -3.91 -12.22
C LYS A 43 10.15 -4.48 -13.56
N GLN A 44 9.01 -5.17 -13.53
CA GLN A 44 8.40 -5.80 -14.70
C GLN A 44 7.06 -5.15 -15.05
N VAL A 45 6.85 -4.88 -16.34
CA VAL A 45 5.63 -4.23 -16.84
C VAL A 45 4.34 -4.98 -16.44
N ALA A 46 4.34 -6.31 -16.52
CA ALA A 46 3.18 -7.11 -16.16
C ALA A 46 2.87 -7.03 -14.66
N SER A 47 3.89 -7.06 -13.81
CA SER A 47 3.73 -6.90 -12.35
C SER A 47 3.23 -5.52 -12.00
N ALA A 48 3.83 -4.46 -12.59
CA ALA A 48 3.42 -3.08 -12.35
C ALA A 48 1.95 -2.83 -12.75
N ALA A 49 1.53 -3.38 -13.90
CA ALA A 49 0.13 -3.30 -14.34
C ALA A 49 -0.83 -4.03 -13.38
N GLY A 50 -0.47 -5.25 -12.95
CA GLY A 50 -1.26 -6.02 -11.98
C GLY A 50 -1.37 -5.34 -10.62
N GLU A 51 -0.29 -4.74 -10.12
CA GLU A 51 -0.30 -3.93 -8.91
C GLU A 51 -1.16 -2.68 -9.06
N GLY A 52 -1.14 -2.01 -10.22
CA GLY A 52 -2.01 -0.87 -10.49
C GLY A 52 -3.50 -1.22 -10.41
N ALA A 53 -3.89 -2.36 -11.00
CA ALA A 53 -5.26 -2.87 -10.87
C ALA A 53 -5.61 -3.21 -9.40
N THR A 54 -4.67 -3.82 -8.68
CA THR A 54 -4.85 -4.14 -7.25
C THR A 54 -5.02 -2.87 -6.41
N ALA A 55 -4.21 -1.84 -6.66
CA ALA A 55 -4.30 -0.55 -5.98
C ALA A 55 -5.67 0.10 -6.19
N ALA A 56 -6.21 0.07 -7.42
CA ALA A 56 -7.54 0.60 -7.70
C ALA A 56 -8.65 -0.11 -6.89
N LEU A 57 -8.56 -1.45 -6.74
CA LEU A 57 -9.49 -2.21 -5.91
C LEU A 57 -9.35 -1.87 -4.42
N LEU A 58 -8.11 -1.77 -3.92
CA LEU A 58 -7.85 -1.40 -2.53
C LEU A 58 -8.34 0.02 -2.19
N ILE A 59 -8.15 0.98 -3.10
CA ILE A 59 -8.69 2.34 -2.96
C ILE A 59 -10.21 2.29 -2.86
N ARG A 60 -10.88 1.50 -3.71
CA ARG A 60 -12.33 1.35 -3.65
C ARG A 60 -12.80 0.78 -2.31
N GLU A 61 -12.11 -0.22 -1.77
CA GLU A 61 -12.46 -0.77 -0.46
C GLU A 61 -12.19 0.23 0.67
N TYR A 62 -11.08 0.97 0.62
CA TYR A 62 -10.78 2.04 1.57
C TYR A 62 -11.88 3.11 1.60
N LEU A 63 -12.37 3.53 0.43
CA LEU A 63 -13.42 4.55 0.32
C LEU A 63 -14.80 4.07 0.80
N LYS A 64 -15.04 2.77 0.94
CA LYS A 64 -16.30 2.26 1.53
C LYS A 64 -16.33 2.40 3.05
N THR A 65 -15.17 2.47 3.68
CA THR A 65 -15.02 2.51 5.14
C THR A 65 -14.54 3.87 5.65
N ALA A 66 -14.30 4.82 4.73
CA ALA A 66 -13.94 6.21 5.02
C ALA A 66 -15.15 7.05 5.46
#